data_AF-A0A4Q6FB11-F1
#
_entry.id   AF-A0A4Q6FB11-F1
#
_cell.length_a   1.000
_cell.length_b   1.000
_cell.length_c   1.000
_cell.angle_alpha   90.00
_cell.angle_beta   90.00
_cell.angle_gamma   90.00
#
_symmetry.space_group_name_H-M   'P 1'
#
loop_
_entity.id
_entity.type
_entity.pdbx_description
1 polymer ?
#
loop_
_entity_poly.entity_id
_entity_poly.type
_entity_poly.pdbx_seq_one_letter_code
_entity_poly.pdbx_strand_id
1 'polypeptide(L)' 'MALIHDKLPLKAATPPEWIHHVLADFDTFLQDHALCEKKAAASAMAMVGRYQDKEVLVEPLICLAKEELQHFHEVYRLLH' A
#
# COMPACT_ATOMS: atom_id res chain seq x y z
N MET A 1 14.35 3.32 -11.22
CA MET A 1 13.99 2.28 -10.23
C MET A 1 15.00 2.14 -9.06
N ALA A 2 15.89 3.12 -8.82
CA ALA A 2 16.91 3.06 -7.77
C ALA A 2 16.75 4.20 -6.75
N LEU A 3 15.57 4.33 -6.11
CA LEU A 3 15.34 5.40 -5.12
C LEU A 3 14.81 4.90 -3.77
N ILE A 4 14.29 3.67 -3.68
CA ILE A 4 13.74 3.12 -2.43
C ILE A 4 14.77 2.26 -1.66
N HIS A 5 15.64 1.52 -2.37
CA HIS A 5 16.57 0.56 -1.73
C HIS A 5 17.60 1.18 -0.77
N ASP A 6 18.08 2.40 -1.04
CA ASP A 6 19.18 2.98 -0.25
C ASP A 6 18.73 3.62 1.07
N LYS A 7 17.45 3.99 1.20
CA LYS A 7 16.93 4.71 2.39
C LYS A 7 16.28 3.79 3.43
N LEU A 8 15.84 2.59 3.02
CA LEU A 8 15.16 1.62 3.89
C LEU A 8 15.57 0.19 3.48
N PRO A 9 16.75 -0.29 3.89
CA PRO A 9 17.24 -1.60 3.46
C PRO A 9 16.36 -2.71 4.05
N LEU A 10 15.78 -3.53 3.18
CA LEU A 10 15.12 -4.77 3.58
C LEU A 10 16.17 -5.79 4.03
N LYS A 11 15.84 -6.59 5.05
CA LYS A 11 16.77 -7.60 5.60
C LYS A 11 17.01 -8.79 4.67
N ALA A 12 16.12 -9.01 3.71
CA ALA A 12 16.17 -10.09 2.75
C ALA A 12 15.48 -9.67 1.45
N ALA A 13 15.89 -10.29 0.34
CA ALA A 13 15.20 -10.16 -0.93
C ALA A 13 13.94 -11.04 -0.96
N THR A 14 12.96 -10.67 -1.79
CA THR A 14 11.80 -11.53 -2.07
C THR A 14 12.29 -12.82 -2.74
N PRO A 15 11.90 -14.02 -2.23
CA PRO A 15 12.25 -15.28 -2.87
C PRO A 15 11.77 -15.34 -4.32
N PRO A 16 12.58 -15.82 -5.28
CA PRO A 16 12.17 -15.95 -6.69
C PRO A 16 10.91 -16.81 -6.87
N GLU A 17 10.63 -17.75 -5.98
CA GLU A 17 9.46 -18.61 -6.06
C GLU A 17 8.15 -17.86 -5.79
N TRP A 18 8.22 -16.70 -5.12
CA TRP A 18 7.04 -15.89 -4.82
C TRP A 18 6.28 -15.48 -6.08
N ILE A 19 6.99 -15.11 -7.17
CA ILE A 19 6.32 -14.74 -8.42
C ILE A 19 5.59 -15.92 -9.05
N HIS A 20 6.10 -17.16 -8.89
CA HIS A 20 5.40 -18.34 -9.38
C HIS A 20 4.05 -18.54 -8.66
N HIS A 21 4.00 -18.30 -7.34
CA HIS A 21 2.76 -18.37 -6.58
C HIS A 21 1.77 -17.27 -6.98
N VAL A 22 2.24 -16.05 -7.18
CA VAL A 22 1.41 -14.92 -7.62
C VAL A 22 0.80 -15.19 -8.99
N LEU A 23 1.60 -15.68 -9.95
CA LEU A 23 1.10 -15.95 -11.31
C LEU A 23 0.20 -17.19 -11.39
N ALA A 24 0.29 -18.11 -10.44
CA ALA A 24 -0.56 -19.29 -10.38
C ALA A 24 -2.00 -18.98 -9.95
N ASP A 25 -2.21 -17.92 -9.16
CA ASP A 25 -3.53 -17.46 -8.71
C ASP A 25 -3.54 -15.92 -8.59
N PHE A 26 -3.55 -15.26 -9.74
CA PHE A 26 -3.38 -13.82 -9.83
C PHE A 26 -4.58 -13.03 -9.30
N ASP A 27 -5.79 -13.55 -9.45
CA ASP A 27 -7.01 -12.88 -8.97
C ASP A 27 -7.04 -12.82 -7.43
N THR A 28 -6.66 -13.91 -6.74
CA THR A 28 -6.52 -13.89 -5.27
C THR A 28 -5.43 -12.91 -4.83
N PHE A 29 -4.31 -12.85 -5.56
CA PHE A 29 -3.27 -11.86 -5.29
C PHE A 29 -3.79 -10.42 -5.45
N LEU A 30 -4.52 -10.11 -6.52
CA LEU A 30 -5.09 -8.79 -6.73
C LEU A 30 -6.14 -8.42 -5.65
N GLN A 31 -6.93 -9.39 -5.19
CA GLN A 31 -7.86 -9.17 -4.08
C GLN A 31 -7.13 -8.83 -2.77
N ASP A 32 -6.05 -9.53 -2.44
CA ASP A 32 -5.23 -9.22 -1.27
C ASP A 32 -4.51 -7.87 -1.42
N HIS A 33 -4.02 -7.56 -2.62
CA HIS A 33 -3.40 -6.28 -2.93
C HIS A 33 -4.40 -5.12 -2.75
N ALA A 34 -5.61 -5.22 -3.29
CA ALA A 34 -6.68 -4.25 -3.06
C ALA A 34 -6.97 -4.07 -1.56
N LEU A 35 -7.02 -5.16 -0.80
CA LEU A 35 -7.20 -5.08 0.64
C LEU A 35 -6.04 -4.36 1.33
N CYS A 36 -4.80 -4.59 0.89
CA CYS A 36 -3.60 -3.90 1.40
C CYS A 36 -3.71 -2.38 1.18
N GLU A 37 -4.07 -1.92 -0.01
CA GLU A 37 -4.23 -0.49 -0.29
C GLU A 37 -5.33 0.15 0.56
N LYS A 38 -6.48 -0.52 0.69
CA LYS A 38 -7.57 -0.07 1.57
C LYS A 38 -7.12 0.02 3.03
N LYS A 39 -6.33 -0.95 3.52
CA LYS A 39 -5.78 -0.95 4.89
C LYS A 39 -4.75 0.16 5.09
N ALA A 40 -3.94 0.47 4.07
CA ALA A 40 -2.97 1.57 4.12
C ALA A 40 -3.69 2.93 4.24
N ALA A 41 -4.71 3.17 3.41
CA ALA A 41 -5.54 4.36 3.48
C ALA A 41 -6.22 4.51 4.86
N ALA A 42 -6.81 3.42 5.38
CA ALA A 42 -7.44 3.41 6.69
C ALA A 42 -6.44 3.68 7.83
N SER A 43 -5.23 3.12 7.74
CA SER A 43 -4.17 3.33 8.73
C SER A 43 -3.70 4.79 8.74
N ALA A 44 -3.53 5.40 7.57
CA ALA A 44 -3.18 6.81 7.46
C ALA A 44 -4.26 7.70 8.10
N MET A 45 -5.54 7.46 7.82
CA MET A 45 -6.64 8.19 8.45
C MET A 45 -6.75 7.96 9.96
N ALA A 46 -6.46 6.76 10.44
CA ALA A 46 -6.38 6.48 11.88
C ALA A 46 -5.26 7.30 12.56
N MET A 47 -4.10 7.46 11.88
CA MET A 47 -3.02 8.31 12.36
C MET A 47 -3.41 9.80 12.34
N VAL A 48 -4.13 10.29 11.33
CA VAL A 48 -4.67 11.67 11.30
C VAL A 48 -5.54 11.92 12.53
N GLY A 49 -6.48 11.01 12.82
CA GLY A 49 -7.34 11.14 14.00
C GLY A 49 -6.56 11.10 15.33
N ARG A 50 -5.52 10.27 15.41
CA ARG A 50 -4.68 10.13 16.61
C ARG A 50 -3.76 11.33 16.85
N TYR A 51 -3.23 11.95 15.80
CA TYR A 51 -2.21 13.00 15.86
C TYR A 51 -2.72 14.34 15.28
N GLN A 52 -3.99 14.66 15.54
CA GLN A 52 -4.66 15.85 15.01
C GLN A 52 -3.96 17.18 15.33
N ASP A 53 -3.14 17.24 16.38
CA ASP A 53 -2.36 18.42 16.79
C ASP A 53 -0.96 18.50 16.11
N LYS A 54 -0.61 17.50 15.30
CA LYS A 54 0.67 17.44 14.58
C LYS A 54 0.46 17.78 13.12
N GLU A 55 0.35 19.07 12.79
CA GLU A 55 0.14 19.57 11.42
C GLU A 55 1.14 18.98 10.40
N VAL A 56 2.40 18.79 10.83
CA VAL A 56 3.48 18.16 10.04
C VAL A 56 3.18 16.71 9.64
N LEU A 57 2.28 16.02 10.35
CA LEU A 57 1.82 14.67 10.02
C LEU A 57 0.47 14.66 9.33
N VAL A 58 -0.44 15.55 9.72
CA VAL A 58 -1.84 15.53 9.25
C VAL A 58 -1.94 15.67 7.74
N GLU A 59 -1.34 16.71 7.16
CA GLU A 59 -1.46 16.96 5.71
C GLU A 59 -0.80 15.82 4.88
N PRO A 60 0.44 15.37 5.16
CA PRO A 60 1.02 14.24 4.44
C PRO A 60 0.22 12.94 4.57
N LEU A 61 -0.37 12.66 5.74
CA LEU A 61 -1.16 11.45 5.95
C LEU A 61 -2.52 11.50 5.22
N ILE A 62 -3.14 12.68 5.11
CA ILE A 62 -4.35 12.85 4.28
C ILE A 62 -4.01 12.62 2.81
N CYS A 63 -2.90 13.17 2.30
CA CYS A 63 -2.44 12.92 0.94
C CYS A 63 -2.18 11.43 0.70
N LEU A 64 -1.45 10.78 1.61
CA LEU A 64 -1.21 9.33 1.55
C LEU A 64 -2.53 8.56 1.51
N ALA A 65 -3.49 8.85 2.39
CA ALA A 65 -4.77 8.15 2.40
C ALA A 65 -5.55 8.27 1.08
N LYS A 66 -5.46 9.43 0.41
CA LYS A 66 -6.09 9.65 -0.90
C LYS A 66 -5.40 8.84 -2.00
N GLU A 67 -4.06 8.84 -2.01
CA GLU A 67 -3.26 8.06 -2.97
C GLU A 67 -3.56 6.56 -2.85
N GLU A 68 -3.54 6.00 -1.64
CA GLU A 68 -3.80 4.57 -1.45
C GLU A 68 -5.27 4.21 -1.75
N LEU A 69 -6.22 5.12 -1.51
CA LEU A 69 -7.61 4.89 -1.92
C LEU A 69 -7.77 4.90 -3.45
N GLN A 70 -6.98 5.73 -4.15
CA GLN A 70 -6.91 5.69 -5.61
C GLN A 70 -6.32 4.37 -6.09
N HIS A 71 -5.21 3.90 -5.52
CA HIS A 71 -4.64 2.58 -5.84
C HIS A 71 -5.66 1.46 -5.61
N PHE A 72 -6.37 1.47 -4.48
CA PHE A 72 -7.46 0.53 -4.23
C PHE A 72 -8.52 0.55 -5.34
N HIS A 73 -8.96 1.73 -5.77
CA HIS A 73 -9.97 1.86 -6.82
C HIS A 73 -9.45 1.35 -8.17
N GLU A 74 -8.18 1.59 -8.50
CA GLU A 74 -7.54 1.07 -9.71
C GLU A 74 -7.52 -0.46 -9.71
N VAL A 75 -7.12 -1.10 -8.61
CA VAL A 75 -7.13 -2.57 -8.49
C VAL A 75 -8.55 -3.13 -8.49
N TYR A 76 -9.49 -2.45 -7.83
CA TYR A 76 -10.90 -2.84 -7.83
C TYR A 76 -11.48 -2.92 -9.24
N ARG A 77 -11.12 -1.97 -10.13
CA ARG A 77 -11.51 -1.95 -11.55
C ARG A 77 -10.82 -3.00 -12.41
N LEU A 78 -9.71 -3.57 -11.96
CA LEU A 78 -9.09 -4.71 -12.63
C LEU A 78 -9.80 -6.02 -12.30
N LEU A 79 -10.43 -6.10 -11.11
CA LEU A 79 -11.16 -7.27 -10.63
C LEU A 79 -12.63 -7.32 -11.10
N HIS A 80 -13.23 -6.19 -11.49
CA HIS A 80 -14.65 -6.06 -11.83
C HIS A 80 -14.86 -5.24 -13.10
#